data_AF-A0A3M2FSE6-F1
#
_entry.id   AF-A0A3M2FSE6-F1
#
_cell.length_a   1.000
_cell.length_b   1.000
_cell.length_c   1.000
_cell.angle_alpha   90.00
_cell.angle_beta   90.00
_cell.angle_gamma   90.00
#
_symmetry.space_group_name_H-M   'P 1'
#
loop_
_entity.id
_entity.type
_entity.pdbx_description
1 polymer ?
#
loop_
_entity_poly.entity_id
_entity_poly.type
_entity_poly.pdbx_seq_one_letter_code
_entity_poly.pdbx_strand_id
1 'polypeptide(L)'
;MKLQLLILLSIISLQAQNFQDGIPFYKFYNSKTYKGGPQIFSIEQDKRGIIYAGNSYGILEFDGTNWRRIKTKENTNVWYLTHDENNRVYAATSLNFGVISANSNGTPYFKSLSDSLTGFKGNIINIE
;
A
#
# COMPACT_ATOMS: atom_id res chain seq x y z
N MET A 1 10.60 1.49 -60.99
CA MET A 1 9.99 2.43 -60.00
C MET A 1 8.86 1.81 -59.17
N LYS A 2 7.78 1.25 -59.75
CA LYS A 2 6.66 0.68 -58.95
C LYS A 2 7.06 -0.43 -57.95
N LEU A 3 7.96 -1.34 -58.35
CA LEU A 3 8.40 -2.44 -57.48
C LEU A 3 9.27 -1.98 -56.30
N GLN A 4 10.15 -0.99 -56.52
CA GLN A 4 10.97 -0.39 -55.47
C GLN A 4 10.11 0.36 -54.44
N LEU A 5 9.04 1.01 -54.89
CA LEU A 5 8.10 1.70 -54.01
C LEU A 5 7.31 0.70 -53.14
N LEU A 6 6.91 -0.45 -53.69
CA LEU A 6 6.25 -1.53 -52.95
C LEU A 6 7.16 -2.15 -51.88
N ILE A 7 8.43 -2.36 -52.20
CA ILE A 7 9.43 -2.87 -51.24
C ILE A 7 9.71 -1.84 -50.13
N LEU A 8 9.73 -0.55 -50.46
CA LEU A 8 9.90 0.51 -49.47
C LEU A 8 8.70 0.60 -48.51
N LEU A 9 7.47 0.45 -49.01
CA LEU A 9 6.25 0.46 -48.17
C LEU A 9 6.15 -0.77 -47.23
N SER A 10 6.66 -1.93 -47.64
CA SER A 10 6.63 -3.13 -46.79
C SER A 10 7.64 -3.04 -45.63
N ILE A 11 8.77 -2.36 -45.81
CA ILE A 11 9.78 -2.14 -44.76
C ILE A 11 9.25 -1.17 -43.68
N ILE A 12 8.48 -0.15 -44.06
CA ILE A 12 7.89 0.82 -43.12
C ILE A 12 6.81 0.16 -42.26
N SER A 13 6.03 -0.76 -42.83
CA SER A 13 4.97 -1.49 -42.12
C SER A 13 5.49 -2.45 -41.02
N LEU A 14 6.73 -2.91 -41.12
CA LEU A 14 7.37 -3.77 -40.11
C LEU A 14 7.79 -3.00 -38.86
N GLN A 15 8.04 -1.70 -38.95
CA GLN A 15 8.42 -0.87 -37.79
C GLN A 15 7.23 -0.34 -36.98
N ALA A 16 6.00 -0.43 -37.52
CA ALA A 16 4.78 0.05 -36.88
C ALA A 16 4.16 -0.95 -35.86
N GLN A 17 4.78 -2.11 -35.63
CA GLN A 17 4.20 -3.17 -34.77
C GLN A 17 4.63 -3.11 -33.30
N ASN A 18 5.44 -2.13 -32.88
CA ASN A 18 5.82 -1.97 -31.47
C ASN A 18 4.70 -1.25 -30.70
N PHE A 19 3.61 -1.97 -30.46
CA PHE A 19 2.49 -1.51 -29.65
C PHE A 19 2.84 -1.71 -28.15
N GLN A 20 3.59 -0.77 -27.57
CA GLN A 20 3.78 -0.67 -26.11
C GLN A 20 2.76 0.25 -25.43
N ASP A 21 1.91 0.91 -26.21
CA ASP A 21 0.76 1.67 -25.70
C ASP A 21 -0.25 0.69 -25.09
N GLY A 22 -0.28 0.59 -23.77
CA GLY A 22 -1.28 -0.21 -23.04
C GLY A 22 -0.78 -0.95 -21.80
N ILE A 23 0.54 -1.02 -21.57
CA ILE A 23 1.08 -1.61 -20.32
C ILE A 23 1.51 -0.46 -19.40
N PRO A 24 0.84 -0.27 -18.24
CA PRO A 24 1.25 0.78 -17.31
C PRO A 24 2.65 0.47 -16.76
N PHE A 25 3.46 1.51 -16.57
CA PHE A 25 4.70 1.38 -15.81
C PHE A 25 4.36 0.96 -14.38
N TYR A 26 4.91 -0.15 -13.92
CA TYR A 26 4.77 -0.62 -12.55
C TYR A 26 6.14 -0.86 -11.93
N LYS A 27 6.20 -0.72 -10.61
CA LYS A 27 7.35 -1.13 -9.82
C LYS A 27 6.89 -2.19 -8.84
N PHE A 28 7.55 -3.34 -8.90
CA PHE A 28 7.23 -4.45 -8.01
C PHE A 28 8.03 -4.36 -6.71
N TYR A 29 7.33 -4.49 -5.59
CA TYR A 29 7.90 -4.55 -4.25
C TYR A 29 7.53 -5.88 -3.61
N ASN A 30 8.51 -6.75 -3.38
CA ASN A 30 8.28 -8.03 -2.70
C ASN A 30 8.42 -7.89 -1.17
N SER A 31 8.03 -8.95 -0.46
CA SER A 31 8.05 -9.01 1.00
C SER A 31 9.42 -8.79 1.63
N LYS A 32 10.49 -9.21 0.95
CA LYS A 32 11.86 -8.95 1.41
C LYS A 32 12.20 -7.46 1.33
N THR A 33 11.67 -6.74 0.34
CA THR A 33 11.88 -5.29 0.17
C THR A 33 11.24 -4.50 1.30
N TYR A 34 9.95 -4.72 1.60
CA TYR A 34 9.24 -3.98 2.64
C TYR A 34 9.36 -4.60 4.05
N LYS A 35 10.11 -5.70 4.21
CA LYS A 35 10.39 -6.25 5.54
C LYS A 35 9.43 -7.35 5.99
N GLY A 36 8.26 -7.46 5.37
CA GLY A 36 7.01 -7.98 5.96
C GLY A 36 6.55 -9.33 5.46
N GLY A 37 5.29 -9.64 5.76
CA GLY A 37 4.62 -10.85 5.26
C GLY A 37 4.19 -10.67 3.81
N PRO A 38 4.06 -11.73 3.00
CA PRO A 38 3.69 -11.62 1.59
C PRO A 38 2.26 -11.13 1.34
N GLN A 39 1.39 -11.17 2.35
CA GLN A 39 -0.02 -10.78 2.24
C GLN A 39 -0.24 -9.34 2.66
N ILE A 40 -0.96 -8.58 1.84
CA ILE A 40 -1.48 -7.25 2.16
C ILE A 40 -3.00 -7.37 2.23
N PHE A 41 -3.59 -6.94 3.35
CA PHE A 41 -5.03 -7.09 3.60
C PHE A 41 -5.83 -5.83 3.26
N SER A 42 -5.21 -4.66 3.43
CA SER A 42 -5.79 -3.36 3.11
C SER A 42 -4.72 -2.40 2.64
N ILE A 43 -5.12 -1.42 1.83
CA ILE A 43 -4.28 -0.32 1.39
C ILE A 43 -5.09 0.96 1.53
N GLU A 44 -4.47 1.99 2.09
CA GLU A 44 -5.04 3.32 2.23
C GLU A 44 -4.01 4.37 1.81
N GLN A 45 -4.44 5.46 1.18
CA GLN A 45 -3.56 6.58 0.85
C GLN A 45 -4.07 7.83 1.56
N ASP A 46 -3.19 8.45 2.33
CA ASP A 46 -3.52 9.70 3.01
C ASP A 46 -3.48 10.90 2.05
N LYS A 47 -4.01 12.05 2.45
CA LYS A 47 -4.05 13.30 1.68
C LYS A 47 -2.67 13.87 1.33
N ARG A 48 -1.59 13.38 1.93
CA ARG A 48 -0.21 13.75 1.59
C ARG A 48 0.38 12.83 0.52
N GLY A 49 -0.35 11.79 0.13
CA GLY A 49 0.09 10.78 -0.84
C GLY A 49 0.85 9.60 -0.21
N ILE A 50 0.97 9.54 1.11
CA ILE A 50 1.63 8.44 1.81
C ILE A 50 0.73 7.21 1.76
N ILE A 51 1.30 6.08 1.33
CA ILE A 51 0.59 4.81 1.23
C ILE A 51 0.80 4.01 2.50
N TYR A 52 -0.29 3.53 3.09
CA TYR A 52 -0.32 2.61 4.21
C TYR A 52 -0.86 1.27 3.74
N ALA A 53 -0.16 0.18 4.06
CA ALA A 53 -0.59 -1.17 3.74
C ALA A 53 -0.67 -2.04 5.00
N GLY A 54 -1.82 -2.66 5.21
CA GLY A 54 -2.09 -3.56 6.31
C GLY A 54 -1.45 -4.93 6.06
N ASN A 55 -0.60 -5.38 6.98
CA ASN A 55 0.18 -6.61 6.85
C ASN A 55 0.07 -7.47 8.11
N SER A 56 0.52 -8.73 8.03
CA SER A 56 0.58 -9.63 9.19
C SER A 56 1.62 -9.25 10.25
N TYR A 57 2.52 -8.32 9.93
CA TYR A 57 3.57 -7.83 10.84
C TYR A 57 3.41 -6.35 11.19
N GLY A 58 2.19 -5.84 11.17
CA GLY A 58 1.86 -4.43 11.43
C GLY A 58 1.55 -3.63 10.17
N ILE A 59 1.72 -2.32 10.24
CA ILE A 59 1.39 -1.39 9.14
C ILE A 59 2.68 -1.08 8.38
N LEU A 60 2.63 -1.12 7.06
CA LEU A 60 3.72 -0.70 6.18
C LEU A 60 3.40 0.70 5.65
N GLU A 61 4.28 1.67 5.89
CA GLU A 61 4.19 3.02 5.34
C GLU A 61 5.17 3.17 4.18
N PHE A 62 4.73 3.76 3.07
CA PHE A 62 5.51 3.99 1.87
C PHE A 62 5.39 5.44 1.41
N ASP A 63 6.54 6.11 1.29
CA ASP A 63 6.64 7.54 0.94
C ASP A 63 6.83 7.81 -0.57
N GLY A 64 6.73 6.78 -1.41
CA GLY A 64 7.07 6.83 -2.83
C GLY A 64 8.47 6.27 -3.16
N THR A 65 9.36 6.20 -2.16
CA THR A 65 10.74 5.69 -2.32
C THR A 65 11.06 4.60 -1.30
N ASN A 66 10.80 4.86 -0.03
CA ASN A 66 11.19 4.04 1.12
C ASN A 66 9.98 3.40 1.79
N TRP A 67 10.20 2.19 2.28
CA TRP A 67 9.27 1.48 3.14
C TRP A 67 9.71 1.58 4.59
N ARG A 68 8.76 1.80 5.49
CA ARG A 68 8.98 1.58 6.92
C ARG A 68 7.83 0.80 7.54
N ARG A 69 8.15 0.08 8.62
CA ARG A 69 7.15 -0.64 9.41
C ARG A 69 6.77 0.15 10.64
N ILE A 70 5.47 0.27 10.85
CA ILE A 70 4.85 0.74 12.08
C ILE A 70 4.28 -0.50 12.79
N LYS A 71 4.89 -0.87 13.91
CA LYS A 71 4.43 -2.02 14.70
C LYS A 71 3.11 -1.69 15.37
N THR A 72 2.15 -2.61 15.29
CA THR A 72 0.94 -2.58 16.12
C THR A 72 1.21 -3.26 17.46
N LYS A 73 0.35 -3.03 18.45
CA LYS A 73 0.55 -3.50 19.83
C LYS A 73 0.75 -5.02 19.91
N GLU A 74 -0.17 -5.78 19.33
CA GLU A 74 -0.16 -7.26 19.38
C GLU A 74 0.50 -7.90 18.16
N ASN A 75 0.98 -7.09 17.20
CA ASN A 75 1.60 -7.56 15.97
C ASN A 75 0.78 -8.64 15.23
N THR A 76 -0.55 -8.45 15.21
CA THR A 76 -1.50 -9.28 14.46
C THR A 76 -1.82 -8.65 13.11
N ASN A 77 -2.56 -9.39 12.27
CA ASN A 77 -3.03 -8.92 10.97
C ASN A 77 -3.72 -7.57 11.12
N VAL A 78 -3.29 -6.60 10.31
CA VAL A 78 -3.97 -5.32 10.12
C VAL A 78 -4.97 -5.51 8.99
N TRP A 79 -6.24 -5.65 9.32
CA TRP A 79 -7.30 -5.97 8.37
C TRP A 79 -7.77 -4.74 7.61
N TYR A 80 -8.01 -3.64 8.32
CA TYR A 80 -8.61 -2.43 7.76
C TYR A 80 -7.74 -1.22 8.03
N LEU A 81 -7.68 -0.34 7.03
CA LEU A 81 -7.09 0.98 7.09
C LEU A 81 -8.11 1.97 6.54
N THR A 82 -8.17 3.16 7.11
CA THR A 82 -8.99 4.28 6.60
C THR A 82 -8.40 5.59 7.10
N HIS A 83 -8.79 6.73 6.52
CA HIS A 83 -8.41 8.04 7.04
C HIS A 83 -9.62 8.98 7.17
N ASP A 84 -9.57 9.88 8.16
CA ASP A 84 -10.62 10.88 8.36
C ASP A 84 -10.38 12.16 7.55
N GLU A 85 -11.32 13.10 7.62
CA GLU A 85 -11.22 14.41 6.97
C GLU A 85 -10.01 15.24 7.46
N ASN A 86 -9.50 14.96 8.65
CA ASN A 86 -8.32 15.59 9.23
C ASN A 86 -7.01 14.84 8.89
N ASN A 87 -7.07 13.87 7.97
CA ASN A 87 -5.93 13.05 7.53
C ASN A 87 -5.31 12.18 8.61
N ARG A 88 -6.09 11.77 9.62
CA ARG A 88 -5.66 10.79 10.61
C ARG A 88 -5.93 9.40 10.06
N VAL A 89 -4.90 8.57 9.99
CA VAL A 89 -5.02 7.19 9.51
C VAL A 89 -5.34 6.27 10.67
N TYR A 90 -6.43 5.54 10.55
CA TYR A 90 -6.90 4.55 11.51
C TYR A 90 -6.58 3.15 11.00
N ALA A 91 -6.28 2.24 11.92
CA ALA A 91 -6.00 0.86 11.62
C ALA A 91 -6.74 -0.06 12.58
N ALA A 92 -7.37 -1.11 12.04
CA ALA A 92 -7.95 -2.19 12.81
C ALA A 92 -7.13 -3.47 12.62
N THR A 93 -6.78 -4.11 13.72
CA THR A 93 -6.09 -5.40 13.76
C THR A 93 -7.04 -6.48 14.29
N SER A 94 -6.66 -7.75 14.20
CA SER A 94 -7.49 -8.85 14.76
C SER A 94 -7.92 -8.62 16.21
N LEU A 95 -7.10 -7.92 17.00
CA LEU A 95 -7.26 -7.82 18.46
C LEU A 95 -7.38 -6.39 18.99
N ASN A 96 -7.25 -5.36 18.15
CA ASN A 96 -7.16 -3.97 18.60
C ASN A 96 -7.53 -3.02 17.46
N PHE A 97 -7.82 -1.76 17.77
CA PHE A 97 -7.88 -0.72 16.76
C PHE A 97 -7.30 0.58 17.31
N GLY A 98 -6.80 1.41 16.41
CA GLY A 98 -6.08 2.60 16.80
C GLY A 98 -5.83 3.56 15.66
N VAL A 99 -4.99 4.55 15.95
CA VAL A 99 -4.63 5.62 15.03
C VAL A 99 -3.11 5.67 14.86
N ILE A 100 -2.65 5.94 13.66
CA ILE A 100 -1.25 6.24 13.40
C ILE A 100 -0.99 7.68 13.85
N SER A 101 -0.08 7.85 14.80
CA SER A 101 0.35 9.14 15.33
C SER A 101 1.85 9.31 15.10
N ALA A 102 2.36 10.54 15.24
CA ALA A 102 3.79 10.80 15.22
C ALA A 102 4.29 11.20 16.62
N ASN A 103 5.50 10.77 16.99
CA ASN A 103 6.15 11.25 18.21
C ASN A 103 6.74 12.66 18.00
N SER A 104 7.42 13.21 19.01
CA SER A 104 8.04 14.55 18.95
C SER A 104 9.05 14.71 17.81
N ASN A 105 9.62 13.62 17.31
CA ASN A 105 10.61 13.61 16.24
C ASN A 105 9.97 13.29 14.87
N GLY A 106 8.64 13.26 14.77
CA GLY A 106 7.93 12.93 13.54
C GLY A 106 7.96 11.44 13.17
N THR A 107 8.45 10.56 14.05
CA THR A 107 8.45 9.11 13.77
C THR A 107 7.04 8.55 14.02
N PRO A 108 6.44 7.87 13.03
CA PRO A 108 5.10 7.32 13.16
C PRO A 108 5.08 6.11 14.08
N TYR A 109 4.03 6.00 14.87
CA TYR A 109 3.75 4.86 15.75
C TYR A 109 2.24 4.60 15.81
N PHE A 110 1.87 3.35 16.07
CA PHE A 110 0.48 2.99 16.29
C PHE A 110 0.08 3.30 17.73
N LYS A 111 -0.92 4.15 17.91
CA LYS A 111 -1.55 4.44 19.20
C LYS A 111 -2.85 3.64 19.29
N SER A 112 -2.90 2.65 20.18
CA SER A 112 -4.14 1.92 20.46
C SER A 112 -5.19 2.87 21.04
N LEU A 113 -6.42 2.78 20.52
CA LEU A 113 -7.59 3.48 21.04
C LEU A 113 -8.46 2.54 21.88
N SER A 114 -8.45 1.23 21.58
CA SER A 114 -9.21 0.25 22.36
C SER A 114 -8.71 0.10 23.79
N ASP A 115 -7.46 0.48 24.09
CA ASP A 115 -6.92 0.50 25.46
C ASP A 115 -7.70 1.43 26.41
N SER A 116 -8.43 2.40 25.87
CA SER A 116 -9.30 3.29 26.65
C SER A 116 -10.71 2.70 26.89
N LEU A 117 -11.03 1.54 26.28
CA LEU A 117 -12.32 0.89 26.41
C LEU A 117 -12.26 -0.23 27.45
N THR A 118 -13.05 -0.11 28.52
CA THR A 118 -13.16 -1.16 29.52
C THR A 118 -13.87 -2.38 28.93
N GLY A 119 -13.26 -3.57 29.06
CA GLY A 119 -13.89 -4.84 28.67
C GLY A 119 -13.80 -5.20 27.18
N PHE A 120 -13.08 -4.44 26.36
CA PHE A 120 -12.86 -4.80 24.96
C PHE A 120 -12.05 -6.11 24.84
N LYS A 121 -12.67 -7.14 24.25
CA LYS A 121 -12.05 -8.42 23.91
C LYS A 121 -12.03 -8.52 22.38
N GLY A 122 -10.90 -8.14 21.77
CA GLY A 122 -10.81 -8.01 20.33
C GLY A 122 -11.11 -9.32 19.57
N ASN A 123 -11.92 -9.21 18.53
CA ASN A 123 -12.04 -10.18 17.43
C ASN A 123 -12.53 -9.44 16.17
N ILE A 124 -11.72 -8.50 15.68
CA ILE A 124 -12.07 -7.67 14.53
C ILE A 124 -11.59 -8.39 13.28
N ILE A 125 -12.39 -9.34 12.80
CA ILE A 125 -12.12 -10.08 11.56
C ILE A 125 -13.21 -9.91 10.50
N ASN A 126 -14.41 -9.47 10.90
CA ASN A 126 -15.55 -9.23 10.00
C ASN A 126 -16.23 -7.91 10.39
N ILE A 127 -15.92 -6.84 9.68
CA ILE A 127 -16.75 -5.64 9.65
C ILE A 127 -17.37 -5.62 8.26
N GLU A 128 -18.61 -6.13 8.14
CA GLU A 128 -19.44 -6.01 6.93
C GLU A 128 -20.21 -4.69 6.95
#